data_AF-A0A1S2K4I2-F1
#
_entry.id   AF-A0A1S2K4I2-F1
#
_cell.length_a   1.000
_cell.length_b   1.000
_cell.length_c   1.000
_cell.angle_alpha   90.00
_cell.angle_beta   90.00
_cell.angle_gamma   90.00
#
_symmetry.space_group_name_H-M   'P 1'
#
loop_
_entity.id
_entity.type
_entity.pdbx_description
1 polymer ?
#
loop_
_entity_poly.entity_id
_entity_poly.type
_entity_poly.pdbx_seq_one_letter_code
_entity_poly.pdbx_strand_id
1 'polypeptide(L)'
;MAGEPSVGELVKRASEQVADLVRLEVRTARAELTQKGRRAGVGGGLLGAAGAVAYVGLIALAGTAVALLALVLDVWAAALIVTGVLFLCAGVLALLGRAQVRRAVPPVPQRALDGVRSDVDEIKERVHR
;
A
#
# COMPACT_ATOMS: atom_id res chain seq x y z
N MET A 1 7.64 19.12 -60.02
CA MET A 1 6.41 19.40 -59.25
C MET A 1 6.10 18.13 -58.48
N ALA A 2 6.36 18.10 -57.17
CA ALA A 2 5.98 16.95 -56.35
C ALA A 2 4.46 16.99 -56.18
N GLY A 3 3.77 15.93 -56.61
CA GLY A 3 2.30 15.84 -56.55
C GLY A 3 1.81 15.94 -55.10
N GLU A 4 0.70 16.63 -54.91
CA GLU A 4 0.07 16.76 -53.60
C GLU A 4 -0.27 15.36 -53.06
N PRO A 5 0.07 15.07 -51.79
CA PRO A 5 -0.19 13.76 -51.21
C PRO A 5 -1.68 13.45 -51.25
N SER A 6 -2.03 12.25 -51.71
CA SER A 6 -3.44 11.87 -51.80
C SER A 6 -4.05 11.73 -50.40
N VAL A 7 -5.36 11.96 -50.27
CA VAL A 7 -6.10 11.82 -49.00
C VAL A 7 -5.88 10.45 -48.36
N GLY A 8 -5.77 9.39 -49.17
CA GLY A 8 -5.47 8.03 -48.67
C GLY A 8 -4.08 7.91 -48.05
N GLU A 9 -3.12 8.68 -48.55
CA GLU A 9 -1.73 8.69 -48.06
C GLU A 9 -1.59 9.46 -46.75
N LEU A 10 -2.37 10.54 -46.58
CA LEU A 10 -2.46 11.28 -45.32
C LEU A 10 -3.13 10.44 -44.21
N VAL A 11 -4.21 9.74 -44.54
CA VAL A 11 -4.91 8.84 -43.59
C VAL A 11 -4.00 7.69 -43.17
N LYS A 12 -3.25 7.11 -44.11
CA LYS A 12 -2.26 6.07 -43.80
C LYS A 12 -1.18 6.58 -42.84
N ARG A 13 -0.59 7.75 -43.12
CA ARG A 13 0.43 8.37 -42.26
C ARG A 13 -0.10 8.73 -40.88
N ALA A 14 -1.32 9.27 -40.79
CA ALA A 14 -1.94 9.57 -39.50
C ALA A 14 -2.18 8.29 -38.68
N SER A 15 -2.63 7.22 -39.32
CA SER A 15 -2.84 5.91 -38.67
C SER A 15 -1.52 5.32 -38.17
N GLU A 16 -0.45 5.42 -38.96
CA GLU A 16 0.90 5.01 -38.57
C GLU A 16 1.43 5.82 -37.38
N GLN A 17 1.24 7.14 -37.38
CA GLN A 17 1.64 8.01 -36.25
C GLN A 17 0.89 7.69 -34.96
N VAL A 18 -0.42 7.42 -35.04
CA VAL A 18 -1.21 7.02 -33.86
C VAL A 18 -0.72 5.66 -33.34
N ALA A 19 -0.45 4.71 -34.22
CA ALA A 19 0.09 3.41 -33.83
C ALA A 19 1.46 3.53 -33.14
N ASP A 20 2.33 4.41 -33.64
CA ASP A 20 3.64 4.68 -33.05
C ASP A 20 3.54 5.40 -31.70
N LEU A 21 2.61 6.36 -31.58
CA LEU A 21 2.34 7.04 -30.31
C LEU A 21 1.85 6.07 -29.24
N VAL A 22 0.89 5.19 -29.57
CA VAL A 22 0.40 4.17 -28.63
C VAL A 22 1.53 3.25 -28.17
N ARG A 23 2.40 2.81 -29.10
CA ARG A 23 3.57 1.98 -28.76
C ARG A 23 4.55 2.71 -27.85
N LEU A 24 4.76 4.00 -28.08
CA LEU A 24 5.61 4.84 -27.24
C LEU A 24 5.02 4.98 -25.83
N GLU A 25 3.72 5.28 -25.73
CA GLU A 25 3.04 5.45 -24.45
C GLU A 25 3.06 4.16 -23.62
N VAL A 26 2.87 3.01 -24.27
CA VAL A 26 3.02 1.69 -23.62
C VAL A 26 4.45 1.47 -23.12
N ARG A 27 5.47 1.85 -23.89
CA ARG A 27 6.87 1.74 -23.47
C ARG A 27 7.17 2.66 -22.28
N THR A 28 6.70 3.90 -22.32
CA THR A 28 6.86 4.89 -21.24
C THR A 28 6.15 4.43 -19.97
N ALA A 29 4.89 4.00 -20.09
CA ALA A 29 4.12 3.46 -18.96
C ALA A 29 4.80 2.22 -18.36
N ARG A 30 5.33 1.30 -19.18
CA ARG A 30 6.11 0.17 -18.69
C ARG A 30 7.36 0.62 -17.93
N ALA A 31 8.12 1.58 -18.45
CA ALA A 31 9.30 2.09 -17.78
C ALA A 31 8.97 2.74 -16.43
N GLU A 32 7.90 3.53 -16.36
CA GLU A 32 7.43 4.17 -15.13
C GLU A 32 6.95 3.13 -14.11
N LEU A 33 6.18 2.12 -14.54
CA LEU A 33 5.74 1.02 -13.68
C LEU A 33 6.92 0.20 -13.15
N THR A 34 7.92 -0.10 -13.98
CA THR A 34 9.14 -0.78 -13.54
C THR A 34 9.92 0.07 -12.53
N GLN A 35 10.04 1.37 -12.76
CA GLN A 35 10.74 2.27 -11.83
C GLN A 35 9.99 2.40 -10.51
N LYS A 36 8.67 2.59 -10.53
CA LYS A 36 7.81 2.60 -9.34
C LYS A 36 7.88 1.26 -8.60
N GLY A 37 7.77 0.15 -9.33
CA GLY A 37 7.86 -1.21 -8.79
C GLY A 37 9.20 -1.48 -8.13
N ARG A 38 10.32 -1.04 -8.74
CA ARG A 38 11.65 -1.17 -8.14
C ARG A 38 11.79 -0.34 -6.86
N ARG A 39 11.33 0.92 -6.86
CA ARG A 39 11.37 1.77 -5.66
C ARG A 39 10.50 1.21 -4.54
N ALA A 40 9.29 0.77 -4.87
CA ALA A 40 8.40 0.11 -3.92
C ALA A 40 8.97 -1.23 -3.41
N GLY A 41 9.60 -2.02 -4.28
CA GLY A 41 10.23 -3.30 -3.93
C GLY A 41 11.45 -3.13 -3.03
N VAL A 42 12.34 -2.18 -3.34
CA VAL A 42 13.50 -1.85 -2.48
C VAL A 42 13.02 -1.29 -1.14
N GLY A 43 12.09 -0.34 -1.15
CA GLY A 43 11.53 0.24 0.08
C GLY A 43 10.83 -0.81 0.95
N GLY A 44 9.99 -1.65 0.34
CA GLY A 44 9.34 -2.77 1.02
C GLY A 44 10.33 -3.80 1.56
N GLY A 45 11.36 -4.14 0.79
CA GLY A 45 12.43 -5.04 1.21
C GLY A 45 13.25 -4.49 2.39
N LEU A 46 13.62 -3.20 2.35
CA LEU A 46 14.34 -2.54 3.45
C LEU A 46 13.48 -2.45 4.71
N LEU A 47 12.20 -2.10 4.60
CA LEU A 47 11.28 -2.10 5.75
C LEU A 47 11.07 -3.50 6.31
N GLY A 48 10.96 -4.52 5.45
CA GLY A 48 10.88 -5.92 5.86
C GLY A 48 12.14 -6.36 6.62
N ALA A 49 13.33 -6.04 6.09
CA ALA A 49 14.60 -6.34 6.73
C ALA A 49 14.75 -5.60 8.08
N ALA A 50 14.40 -4.31 8.13
CA ALA A 50 14.41 -3.54 9.37
C ALA A 50 13.46 -4.14 10.42
N GLY A 51 12.26 -4.59 10.02
CA GLY A 51 11.33 -5.30 10.88
C GLY A 51 11.89 -6.61 11.42
N ALA A 52 12.55 -7.40 10.56
CA ALA A 52 13.19 -8.66 10.97
C ALA A 52 14.33 -8.42 11.97
N VAL A 53 15.20 -7.43 11.72
CA VAL A 53 16.28 -7.06 12.64
C VAL A 53 15.73 -6.54 13.96
N ALA A 54 14.69 -5.69 13.93
CA ALA A 54 14.03 -5.18 15.12
C ALA A 54 13.38 -6.32 15.94
N TYR A 55 12.81 -7.32 15.28
CA TYR A 55 12.24 -8.49 15.94
C TYR A 55 13.30 -9.31 16.69
N VAL A 56 14.45 -9.59 16.05
CA VAL A 56 15.58 -10.25 16.73
C VAL A 56 16.10 -9.40 17.88
N GLY A 57 16.22 -8.08 17.68
CA GLY A 57 16.60 -7.14 18.73
C GLY A 57 15.66 -7.15 19.93
N LEU A 58 14.34 -7.29 19.71
CA LEU A 58 13.35 -7.38 20.78
C LEU A 58 13.51 -8.67 21.60
N ILE A 59 13.80 -9.80 20.95
CA ILE A 59 14.10 -11.07 21.64
C ILE A 59 15.36 -10.94 22.50
N ALA A 60 16.43 -10.37 21.93
CA ALA A 60 17.67 -10.14 22.66
C ALA A 60 17.45 -9.20 23.85
N LEU A 61 16.71 -8.11 23.67
CA LEU A 61 16.37 -7.15 24.71
C LEU A 61 15.54 -7.79 25.84
N ALA A 62 14.59 -8.67 25.50
CA ALA A 62 13.84 -9.44 26.49
C ALA A 62 14.79 -10.31 27.33
N GLY A 63 15.72 -11.01 26.68
CA GLY A 63 16.76 -11.79 27.36
C GLY A 63 17.65 -10.93 28.26
N THR A 64 18.08 -9.75 27.80
CA THR A 64 18.85 -8.78 28.60
C THR A 64 18.06 -8.31 29.82
N ALA A 65 16.77 -8.00 29.66
CA ALA A 65 15.91 -7.57 30.76
C ALA A 65 15.76 -8.68 31.81
N VAL A 66 15.58 -9.93 31.39
CA VAL A 66 15.55 -11.08 32.29
C VAL A 66 16.88 -11.24 33.01
N ALA A 67 18.01 -11.15 32.31
CA ALA A 67 19.34 -11.28 32.91
C ALA A 67 19.61 -10.19 33.95
N LEU A 68 19.21 -8.94 33.68
CA LEU A 68 19.35 -7.83 34.63
C LEU A 68 18.47 -8.01 35.87
N LEU A 69 17.20 -8.40 35.70
CA LEU A 69 16.31 -8.67 36.83
C LEU A 69 16.77 -9.89 37.64
N ALA A 70 17.36 -10.88 36.99
CA ALA A 70 17.92 -12.07 37.65
C ALA A 70 19.13 -11.75 38.56
N LEU A 71 19.68 -10.54 38.52
CA LEU A 71 20.70 -10.10 39.48
C LEU A 71 20.13 -9.88 40.89
N VAL A 72 18.82 -9.65 40.99
CA VAL A 72 18.12 -9.31 42.23
C VAL A 72 16.90 -10.20 42.53
N LEU A 73 16.45 -11.00 41.56
CA LEU A 73 15.33 -11.93 41.65
C LEU A 73 15.72 -13.31 41.12
N ASP A 74 14.94 -14.33 41.46
CA ASP A 74 15.07 -15.63 40.80
C ASP A 74 14.76 -15.53 39.30
N VAL A 75 15.47 -16.31 38.49
CA VAL A 75 15.31 -16.37 37.02
C VAL A 75 13.86 -16.58 36.59
N TRP A 76 13.12 -17.45 37.29
CA TRP A 76 11.73 -17.75 36.95
C TRP A 76 10.81 -16.53 37.16
N ALA A 77 11.02 -15.77 38.23
CA ALA A 77 10.25 -14.58 38.53
C ALA A 77 10.60 -13.43 37.58
N ALA A 78 11.88 -13.24 37.30
CA ALA A 78 12.36 -12.27 36.30
C ALA A 78 11.76 -12.55 34.92
N ALA A 79 11.78 -13.81 34.46
CA ALA A 79 11.19 -14.22 33.20
C ALA A 79 9.68 -13.92 33.14
N LEU A 80 8.91 -14.29 34.17
CA LEU A 80 7.47 -14.03 34.22
C LEU A 80 7.13 -12.53 34.17
N ILE A 81 7.89 -11.69 34.87
CA ILE A 81 7.69 -10.24 34.86
C ILE A 81 7.91 -9.68 33.44
N VAL A 82 9.04 -10.01 32.81
CA VAL A 82 9.35 -9.54 31.45
C VAL A 82 8.32 -10.04 30.45
N THR A 83 7.93 -11.31 30.53
CA THR A 83 6.86 -11.87 29.70
C THR A 83 5.55 -11.11 29.90
N GLY A 84 5.13 -10.87 31.14
CA GLY A 84 3.91 -10.11 31.44
C GLY A 84 3.91 -8.70 30.83
N VAL A 85 5.02 -7.97 30.97
CA VAL A 85 5.19 -6.64 30.37
C VAL A 85 5.11 -6.69 28.84
N LEU A 86 5.78 -7.65 28.21
CA LEU A 86 5.73 -7.82 26.75
C LEU A 86 4.32 -8.14 26.25
N PHE A 87 3.56 -8.99 26.95
CA PHE A 87 2.16 -9.28 26.61
C PHE A 87 1.26 -8.06 26.77
N LEU A 88 1.47 -7.24 27.81
CA LEU A 88 0.75 -5.98 27.98
C LEU A 88 1.03 -5.03 26.81
N CYS A 89 2.31 -4.84 26.46
CA CYS A 89 2.72 -4.04 25.31
C CYS A 89 2.10 -4.57 24.01
N ALA A 90 2.14 -5.89 23.78
CA ALA A 90 1.54 -6.53 22.62
C ALA A 90 0.02 -6.31 22.56
N GLY A 91 -0.68 -6.41 23.69
CA GLY A 91 -2.10 -6.10 23.79
C GLY A 91 -2.42 -4.65 23.40
N VAL A 92 -1.67 -3.69 23.92
CA VAL A 92 -1.83 -2.26 23.57
C VAL A 92 -1.57 -2.02 22.08
N LEU A 93 -0.47 -2.55 21.54
CA LEU A 93 -0.13 -2.43 20.12
C LEU A 93 -1.21 -3.07 19.24
N ALA A 94 -1.75 -4.22 19.62
CA ALA A 94 -2.83 -4.88 18.89
C ALA A 94 -4.12 -4.04 18.87
N LEU A 95 -4.48 -3.42 20.00
CA LEU A 95 -5.64 -2.53 20.09
C LEU A 95 -5.46 -1.27 19.22
N LEU A 96 -4.28 -0.63 19.29
CA LEU A 96 -3.95 0.54 18.47
C LEU A 96 -3.90 0.19 16.98
N GLY A 97 -3.28 -0.93 16.63
CA GLY A 97 -3.23 -1.44 15.26
C GLY A 97 -4.63 -1.70 14.72
N ARG A 98 -5.49 -2.37 15.49
CA ARG A 98 -6.90 -2.60 15.12
C ARG A 98 -7.65 -1.28 14.93
N ALA A 99 -7.42 -0.29 15.78
CA ALA A 99 -8.04 1.03 15.64
C ALA A 99 -7.59 1.75 14.36
N GLN A 100 -6.30 1.67 14.01
CA GLN A 100 -5.77 2.28 12.79
C GLN A 100 -6.26 1.57 11.53
N VAL A 101 -6.29 0.23 11.50
CA VAL A 101 -6.86 -0.54 10.37
C VAL A 101 -8.32 -0.19 10.15
N ARG A 102 -9.13 -0.10 11.22
CA ARG A 102 -10.54 0.31 11.14
C ARG A 102 -10.74 1.74 10.62
N ARG A 103 -9.76 2.64 10.82
CA ARG A 103 -9.80 4.02 10.32
C ARG A 103 -9.35 4.12 8.86
N ALA A 104 -8.33 3.36 8.48
CA ALA A 104 -7.76 3.37 7.13
C ALA A 104 -8.65 2.66 6.10
N VAL A 105 -9.43 1.66 6.54
CA VAL A 105 -10.42 0.96 5.71
C VAL A 105 -11.81 1.33 6.23
N PRO A 106 -12.42 2.44 5.77
CA PRO A 106 -13.83 2.65 6.05
C PRO A 106 -14.60 1.45 5.46
N PRO A 107 -15.40 0.72 6.26
CA PRO A 107 -16.11 -0.49 5.81
C PRO A 107 -17.12 -0.20 4.68
N VAL A 108 -17.33 1.07 4.34
CA VAL A 108 -18.17 1.51 3.24
C VAL A 108 -17.52 2.77 2.62
N PRO A 109 -17.26 2.79 1.30
CA PRO A 109 -16.77 3.99 0.62
C PRO A 109 -17.91 5.02 0.57
N GLN A 110 -17.97 5.88 1.58
CA GLN A 110 -19.03 6.90 1.72
C GLN A 110 -19.17 7.75 0.45
N ARG A 111 -18.04 8.15 -0.16
CA ARG A 111 -18.05 8.89 -1.43
C ARG A 111 -18.63 8.12 -2.62
N ALA A 112 -18.47 6.79 -2.66
CA ALA A 112 -19.06 5.98 -3.72
C ALA A 112 -20.56 5.73 -3.48
N LEU A 113 -20.99 5.66 -2.21
CA LEU A 113 -22.41 5.58 -1.84
C LEU A 113 -23.16 6.88 -2.11
N ASP A 114 -22.52 8.03 -1.88
CA ASP A 114 -23.10 9.35 -2.15
C ASP A 114 -23.29 9.56 -3.67
N GLY A 115 -22.33 9.13 -4.50
CA GLY A 115 -22.44 9.15 -5.95
C GLY A 115 -23.60 8.27 -6.46
N VAL A 116 -23.69 7.03 -5.98
CA VAL A 116 -24.79 6.11 -6.36
C VAL A 116 -26.15 6.64 -5.92
N ARG A 117 -26.26 7.32 -4.77
CA ARG A 117 -27.51 7.95 -4.34
C ARG A 117 -27.92 9.10 -5.26
N SER A 118 -26.96 9.96 -5.64
CA SER A 118 -27.21 11.05 -6.59
C SER A 118 -27.67 10.52 -7.95
N ASP A 119 -27.02 9.46 -8.44
CA ASP A 119 -27.38 8.83 -9.71
C ASP A 119 -28.79 8.21 -9.67
N VAL A 120 -29.19 7.62 -8.54
CA VAL A 120 -30.52 7.03 -8.35
C VAL A 120 -31.61 8.11 -8.26
N ASP A 121 -31.33 9.23 -7.60
CA ASP A 121 -32.29 10.33 -7.48
C ASP A 121 -32.50 11.02 -8.85
N GLU A 122 -31.44 11.19 -9.63
CA GLU A 122 -31.53 11.73 -11.00
C GLU A 122 -32.33 10.80 -11.93
N ILE A 123 -32.18 9.48 -11.80
CA ILE A 123 -32.96 8.50 -12.57
C ILE A 123 -34.44 8.54 -12.16
N LYS A 124 -34.76 8.65 -10.86
CA LYS A 124 -36.15 8.76 -10.38
C LYS A 124 -36.86 10.01 -10.88
N GLU A 125 -36.15 11.13 -10.93
CA GLU A 125 -36.69 12.40 -11.43
C GLU A 125 -37.01 12.36 -12.94
N ARG A 126 -36.20 11.63 -13.73
CA ARG A 126 -36.43 11.43 -15.16
C ARG A 126 -37.61 10.49 -15.48
N VAL A 127 -37.97 9.57 -14.58
CA VAL A 127 -39.07 8.60 -14.79
C VAL A 127 -40.43 9.17 -14.34
N HIS A 128 -40.44 10.20 -13.51
CA HIS A 128 -41.67 10.87 -13.03
C HIS A 128 -42.14 12.04 -13.93
N ARG A 129 -41.53 12.22 -15.11
CA ARG A 129 -41.87 13.28 -16.07
C ARG A 129 -42.54 12.72 -17.32
#